data_AF-A0A7J2HXT5-F1
#
_entry.id   AF-A0A7J2HXT5-F1
#
_cell.length_a   1.000
_cell.length_b   1.000
_cell.length_c   1.000
_cell.angle_alpha   90.00
_cell.angle_beta   90.00
_cell.angle_gamma   90.00
#
_symmetry.space_group_name_H-M   'P 1'
#
loop_
_entity.id
_entity.type
_entity.pdbx_description
1 polymer ?
#
loop_
_entity_poly.entity_id
_entity_poly.type
_entity_poly.pdbx_seq_one_letter_code
_entity_poly.pdbx_strand_id
1 'polypeptide(L)'
;MKERLISFILNHYNDYLTDLERIYLDKLTTKQLKEFIEYLEMLSNDFVGSEERFWKLHEKFMKLFSKIASEENKHLCPKCKSPLVSTTREIDGRTIYIIFCPVCGREMVHEELGGVREGGEGK
;
A
#
# COMPACT_ATOMS: atom_id res chain seq x y z
N MET A 1 -19.13 -0.18 -11.64
CA MET A 1 -18.69 -1.60 -11.51
C MET A 1 -17.31 -1.70 -10.85
N LYS A 2 -16.32 -0.93 -11.29
CA LYS A 2 -14.98 -0.84 -10.68
C LYS A 2 -15.00 -0.45 -9.18
N GLU A 3 -15.73 0.59 -8.82
CA GLU A 3 -15.84 1.05 -7.42
C GLU A 3 -16.37 -0.04 -6.48
N ARG A 4 -17.34 -0.85 -6.95
CA ARG A 4 -17.85 -1.99 -6.16
C ARG A 4 -16.77 -3.03 -5.86
N LEU A 5 -15.86 -3.28 -6.81
CA LEU A 5 -14.74 -4.20 -6.59
C LEU A 5 -13.72 -3.61 -5.61
N ILE A 6 -13.44 -2.31 -5.71
CA ILE A 6 -12.54 -1.63 -4.76
C ILE A 6 -13.13 -1.66 -3.35
N SER A 7 -14.41 -1.31 -3.18
CA SER A 7 -15.09 -1.41 -1.88
C SER A 7 -15.09 -2.83 -1.34
N PHE A 8 -15.31 -3.84 -2.21
CA PHE A 8 -15.20 -5.24 -1.82
C PHE A 8 -13.79 -5.58 -1.30
N ILE A 9 -12.74 -5.19 -2.03
CA ILE A 9 -11.34 -5.42 -1.61
C ILE A 9 -11.06 -4.74 -0.27
N LEU A 10 -11.43 -3.48 -0.11
CA LEU A 10 -11.21 -2.72 1.13
C LEU A 10 -12.03 -3.25 2.31
N ASN A 11 -13.19 -3.87 2.09
CA ASN A 11 -13.99 -4.42 3.19
C ASN A 11 -13.57 -5.83 3.60
N HIS A 12 -13.06 -6.63 2.66
CA HIS A 12 -12.77 -8.05 2.89
C HIS A 12 -11.29 -8.37 3.07
N TYR A 13 -10.41 -7.55 2.51
CA TYR A 13 -8.97 -7.84 2.46
C TYR A 13 -8.10 -6.69 2.98
N ASN A 14 -8.66 -5.70 3.68
CA ASN A 14 -7.91 -4.53 4.14
C ASN A 14 -6.59 -4.88 4.84
N ASP A 15 -6.62 -5.90 5.70
CA ASP A 15 -5.48 -6.30 6.53
C ASP A 15 -4.37 -7.00 5.73
N TYR A 16 -4.67 -7.44 4.51
CA TYR A 16 -3.73 -8.05 3.57
C TYR A 16 -3.12 -7.05 2.59
N LEU A 17 -3.58 -5.81 2.60
CA LEU A 17 -3.08 -4.77 1.70
C LEU A 17 -1.91 -4.01 2.34
N THR A 18 -0.88 -3.80 1.54
CA THR A 18 0.13 -2.78 1.81
C THR A 18 -0.44 -1.38 1.58
N ASP A 19 0.21 -0.36 2.13
CA ASP A 19 -0.24 1.02 1.94
C ASP A 19 -0.17 1.47 0.47
N LEU A 20 0.83 0.97 -0.28
CA LEU A 20 0.91 1.21 -1.72
C LEU A 20 -0.29 0.63 -2.47
N GLU A 21 -0.72 -0.58 -2.11
CA GLU A 21 -1.88 -1.22 -2.73
C GLU A 21 -3.16 -0.45 -2.40
N ARG A 22 -3.34 -0.04 -1.12
CA ARG A 22 -4.49 0.78 -0.71
C ARG A 22 -4.58 2.08 -1.49
N ILE A 23 -3.45 2.79 -1.65
CA ILE A 23 -3.39 4.09 -2.33
C ILE A 23 -3.71 3.95 -3.83
N TYR A 24 -3.29 2.85 -4.48
CA TYR A 24 -3.33 2.73 -5.94
C TYR A 24 -4.34 1.72 -6.48
N LEU A 25 -5.21 1.17 -5.64
CA LEU A 25 -6.31 0.30 -6.05
C LEU A 25 -7.21 0.94 -7.13
N ASP A 26 -7.43 2.25 -7.04
CA ASP A 26 -8.23 3.01 -8.00
C ASP A 26 -7.55 3.11 -9.37
N LYS A 27 -6.25 2.86 -9.49
CA LYS A 27 -5.51 2.89 -10.76
C LYS A 27 -5.63 1.59 -11.55
N LEU A 28 -6.02 0.50 -10.89
CA LEU A 28 -6.21 -0.79 -11.56
C LEU A 28 -7.43 -0.78 -12.49
N THR A 29 -7.33 -1.46 -13.62
CA THR A 29 -8.48 -1.76 -14.47
C THR A 29 -9.40 -2.77 -13.79
N THR A 30 -10.67 -2.86 -14.21
CA THR A 30 -11.60 -3.88 -13.71
C THR A 30 -11.06 -5.30 -13.86
N LYS A 31 -10.31 -5.59 -14.93
CA LYS A 31 -9.67 -6.90 -15.12
C LYS A 31 -8.58 -7.15 -14.09
N GLN A 32 -7.70 -6.17 -13.88
CA GLN A 32 -6.64 -6.27 -12.88
C GLN A 32 -7.19 -6.38 -11.46
N LEU A 33 -8.29 -5.70 -11.13
CA LEU A 33 -8.95 -5.82 -9.82
C LEU A 33 -9.48 -7.23 -9.57
N LYS A 34 -10.07 -7.89 -10.58
CA LYS A 34 -10.51 -9.28 -10.45
C LYS A 34 -9.33 -10.22 -10.23
N GLU A 35 -8.26 -10.07 -11.01
CA GLU A 35 -7.02 -10.85 -10.82
C GLU A 35 -6.36 -10.56 -9.47
N PHE A 36 -6.49 -9.34 -8.94
CA PHE A 36 -5.95 -8.96 -7.62
C PHE A 36 -6.76 -9.58 -6.49
N ILE A 37 -8.09 -9.68 -6.65
CA ILE A 37 -8.95 -10.44 -5.72
C ILE A 37 -8.51 -11.91 -5.69
N GLU A 38 -8.26 -12.55 -6.83
CA GLU A 38 -7.73 -13.93 -6.86
C GLU A 38 -6.40 -14.05 -6.09
N TYR A 39 -5.51 -13.06 -6.24
CA TYR A 39 -4.27 -13.02 -5.48
C TYR A 39 -4.51 -12.92 -3.97
N LEU A 40 -5.42 -12.04 -3.53
CA LEU A 40 -5.77 -11.86 -2.11
C LEU A 40 -6.50 -13.08 -1.53
N GLU A 41 -7.33 -13.76 -2.31
CA GLU A 41 -7.96 -15.03 -1.93
C GLU A 41 -6.91 -16.12 -1.69
N MET A 42 -5.88 -16.20 -2.54
CA MET A 42 -4.79 -17.15 -2.34
C MET A 42 -3.92 -16.79 -1.12
N LEU A 43 -3.71 -15.48 -0.87
CA LEU A 43 -2.94 -14.98 0.26
C LEU A 43 -3.67 -15.21 1.60
N SER A 44 -4.99 -15.01 1.64
CA SER A 44 -5.81 -15.15 2.86
C SER A 44 -6.13 -16.59 3.25
N ASN A 45 -6.12 -17.53 2.29
CA ASN A 45 -6.41 -18.94 2.55
C ASN A 45 -5.12 -19.79 2.68
N ASP A 46 -4.02 -19.24 3.23
CA ASP A 46 -2.75 -19.96 3.46
C ASP A 46 -2.32 -20.84 2.25
N PHE A 47 -2.36 -20.29 1.03
CA PHE A 47 -1.93 -20.98 -0.19
C PHE A 47 -2.76 -22.22 -0.59
N VAL A 48 -4.07 -22.26 -0.35
CA VAL A 48 -4.94 -23.27 -0.99
C VAL A 48 -4.94 -23.06 -2.51
N GLY A 49 -4.01 -23.71 -3.21
CA GLY A 49 -3.78 -23.56 -4.65
C GLY A 49 -2.39 -24.02 -5.11
N SER A 50 -1.98 -23.58 -6.30
CA SER A 50 -0.63 -23.82 -6.84
C SER A 50 0.31 -22.69 -6.39
N GLU A 51 1.36 -23.03 -5.64
CA GLU A 51 2.42 -22.11 -5.21
C GLU A 51 3.03 -21.34 -6.39
N GLU A 52 3.24 -21.99 -7.54
CA GLU A 52 3.74 -21.35 -8.75
C GLU A 52 2.81 -20.23 -9.26
N ARG A 53 1.49 -20.47 -9.21
CA ARG A 53 0.50 -19.46 -9.60
C ARG A 53 0.52 -18.28 -8.63
N PHE A 54 0.65 -18.53 -7.34
CA PHE A 54 0.76 -17.48 -6.33
C PHE A 54 1.95 -16.56 -6.63
N TRP A 55 3.15 -17.13 -6.80
CA TRP A 55 4.37 -16.33 -7.01
C TRP A 55 4.31 -15.52 -8.32
N LYS A 56 3.71 -16.07 -9.38
CA LYS A 56 3.46 -15.34 -10.63
C LYS A 56 2.54 -14.13 -10.43
N LEU A 57 1.47 -14.28 -9.66
CA LEU A 57 0.56 -13.17 -9.35
C LEU A 57 1.23 -12.14 -8.43
N HIS A 58 1.94 -12.61 -7.39
CA HIS A 58 2.69 -11.76 -6.48
C HIS A 58 3.70 -10.88 -7.22
N GLU A 59 4.57 -11.48 -8.06
CA GLU A 59 5.56 -10.74 -8.84
C GLU A 59 4.89 -9.72 -9.79
N LYS A 60 3.78 -10.10 -10.43
CA LYS A 60 3.02 -9.23 -11.32
C LYS A 60 2.48 -8.01 -10.58
N PHE A 61 1.84 -8.19 -9.42
CA PHE A 61 1.25 -7.08 -8.67
C PHE A 61 2.31 -6.20 -8.02
N MET A 62 3.40 -6.77 -7.50
CA MET A 62 4.54 -5.99 -7.01
C MET A 62 5.11 -5.07 -8.09
N LYS A 63 5.34 -5.59 -9.31
CA LYS A 63 5.82 -4.77 -10.44
C LYS A 63 4.80 -3.72 -10.86
N LEU A 64 3.52 -4.07 -10.86
CA LEU A 64 2.44 -3.16 -11.27
C LEU A 64 2.32 -1.98 -10.31
N PHE A 65 2.23 -2.23 -9.00
CA PHE A 65 2.12 -1.17 -8.00
C PHE A 65 3.39 -0.34 -7.92
N SER A 66 4.58 -0.95 -8.05
CA SER A 66 5.84 -0.21 -8.15
C SER A 66 5.88 0.71 -9.39
N LYS A 67 5.39 0.23 -10.54
CA LYS A 67 5.29 1.04 -11.76
C LYS A 67 4.33 2.21 -11.59
N ILE A 68 3.15 1.99 -11.02
CA ILE A 68 2.16 3.05 -10.75
C ILE A 68 2.77 4.09 -9.80
N ALA A 69 3.40 3.65 -8.70
CA ALA A 69 4.07 4.52 -7.75
C ALA A 69 5.19 5.36 -8.39
N SER A 70 5.90 4.77 -9.35
CA SER A 70 6.93 5.44 -10.15
C SER A 70 6.35 6.47 -11.11
N GLU A 71 5.28 6.14 -11.84
CA GLU A 71 4.63 7.02 -12.81
C GLU A 71 3.93 8.20 -12.12
N GLU A 72 3.35 7.98 -10.95
CA GLU A 72 2.71 9.04 -10.16
C GLU A 72 3.73 9.96 -9.47
N ASN A 73 5.04 9.68 -9.57
CA ASN A 73 6.17 10.49 -9.05
C ASN A 73 6.08 10.90 -7.57
N LYS A 74 5.16 10.32 -6.80
CA LYS A 74 4.92 10.62 -5.38
C LYS A 74 5.71 9.71 -4.43
N HIS A 75 6.20 8.56 -4.90
CA HIS A 75 6.99 7.62 -4.08
C HIS A 75 8.36 7.26 -4.67
N LEU A 76 8.91 8.12 -5.53
CA LEU A 76 10.32 8.03 -5.93
C LEU A 76 11.13 9.06 -5.16
N CYS A 77 12.34 8.67 -4.79
CA CYS A 77 13.30 9.61 -4.24
C CYS A 77 13.58 10.73 -5.27
N PRO A 78 13.39 12.01 -4.94
CA PRO A 78 13.62 13.11 -5.87
C PRO A 78 15.10 13.22 -6.28
N LYS A 79 16.00 12.67 -5.46
CA LYS A 79 17.46 12.69 -5.70
C LYS A 79 17.92 11.57 -6.63
N CYS A 80 17.60 10.32 -6.33
CA CYS A 80 18.14 9.15 -7.06
C CYS A 80 17.09 8.40 -7.87
N LYS A 81 15.82 8.86 -7.87
CA LYS A 81 14.68 8.26 -8.57
C LYS A 81 14.40 6.80 -8.18
N SER A 82 15.02 6.32 -7.10
CA SER A 82 14.76 4.99 -6.55
C SER A 82 13.42 4.95 -5.83
N PRO A 83 12.71 3.81 -5.84
CA PRO A 83 11.51 3.63 -5.02
C PRO A 83 11.79 3.93 -3.55
N LEU A 84 10.88 4.68 -2.92
CA LEU A 84 10.89 4.88 -1.49
C LEU A 84 10.29 3.65 -0.81
N VAL A 85 10.77 3.38 0.39
CA VAL A 85 10.21 2.36 1.28
C VAL A 85 9.62 3.06 2.50
N SER A 86 8.67 2.40 3.15
CA SER A 86 8.07 2.88 4.37
C SER A 86 8.30 1.93 5.54
N THR A 87 8.33 2.49 6.74
CA THR A 87 8.38 1.74 7.99
C THR A 87 7.61 2.49 9.07
N THR A 88 7.26 1.80 10.15
CA THR A 88 6.62 2.39 11.32
C THR A 88 7.58 2.37 12.50
N ARG A 89 7.58 3.44 13.31
CA ARG A 89 8.28 3.49 14.59
C ARG A 89 7.35 3.96 15.68
N GLU A 90 7.47 3.37 16.86
CA GLU A 90 6.77 3.84 18.04
C GLU A 90 7.65 4.85 18.80
N ILE A 91 7.16 6.07 18.96
CA ILE A 91 7.82 7.14 19.73
C ILE A 91 6.77 7.76 20.66
N ASP A 92 7.05 7.78 21.96
CA ASP A 92 6.16 8.33 22.99
C ASP A 92 4.71 7.80 22.93
N GLY A 93 4.55 6.51 22.63
CA GLY A 93 3.25 5.85 22.50
C GLY A 93 2.48 6.23 21.23
N ARG A 94 3.12 6.88 20.27
CA ARG A 94 2.55 7.20 18.95
C ARG A 94 3.26 6.39 17.86
N THR A 95 2.47 5.80 16.98
CA THR A 95 2.99 5.16 15.76
C THR A 95 3.27 6.25 14.72
N ILE A 96 4.54 6.44 14.39
CA ILE A 96 5.00 7.35 13.36
C ILE A 96 5.28 6.57 12.09
N TYR A 97 4.74 7.06 10.97
CA TYR A 97 5.00 6.51 9.65
C TYR A 97 6.18 7.25 9.02
N ILE A 98 7.20 6.50 8.60
CA ILE A 98 8.45 7.03 8.05
C ILE A 98 8.59 6.55 6.63
N ILE A 99 8.71 7.49 5.68
CA ILE A 99 9.04 7.19 4.29
C ILE A 99 10.49 7.59 4.03
N PHE A 100 11.31 6.64 3.59
CA PHE A 100 12.73 6.86 3.33
C PHE A 100 13.20 6.23 2.02
N CYS A 101 14.26 6.81 1.46
CA CYS A 101 14.97 6.25 0.32
C CYS A 101 16.09 5.33 0.81
N PRO A 102 16.06 4.02 0.47
CA PRO A 102 17.06 3.08 0.94
C PRO A 102 18.41 3.25 0.22
N VAL A 103 18.43 3.92 -0.94
CA VAL A 103 19.64 4.08 -1.76
C VAL A 103 20.47 5.28 -1.32
N CYS A 104 19.83 6.41 -1.04
CA CYS A 104 20.55 7.63 -0.62
C CYS A 104 20.33 8.02 0.84
N GLY A 105 19.60 7.20 1.61
CA GLY A 105 19.33 7.41 3.03
C GLY A 105 18.45 8.62 3.36
N ARG A 106 17.72 9.17 2.38
CA ARG A 106 16.90 10.37 2.57
C ARG A 106 15.52 9.99 3.13
N GLU A 107 15.22 10.40 4.35
CA GLU A 107 13.86 10.46 4.90
C GLU A 107 13.10 11.66 4.31
N MET A 108 11.82 11.49 4.00
CA MET A 108 11.02 12.54 3.33
C MET A 108 9.71 12.89 4.00
N VAL A 109 9.08 11.96 4.72
CA VAL A 109 7.78 12.19 5.36
C VAL A 109 7.78 11.57 6.75
N HIS A 110 7.38 12.39 7.74
CA HIS A 110 6.89 11.99 9.05
C HIS A 110 5.41 12.42 9.09
N GLU A 111 4.50 11.55 8.67
CA GLU A 111 3.06 11.86 8.78
C GLU A 111 2.55 11.28 10.10
N GLU A 112 2.12 12.16 11.02
CA GLU A 112 1.26 11.78 12.14
C GLU A 112 -0.11 11.40 11.56
N LEU A 113 -0.40 10.09 11.41
CA LEU A 113 -1.79 9.66 11.18
C LEU A 113 -2.56 9.92 12.48
N GLY A 114 -3.37 10.99 12.44
CA GLY A 114 -3.77 11.79 13.58
C GLY A 114 -4.56 11.07 14.68
N GLY A 115 -4.31 11.51 15.92
CA GLY A 115 -5.38 11.67 16.87
C GLY A 115 -6.10 12.98 16.55
N VAL A 116 -7.32 12.90 16.02
CA VAL A 116 -8.26 14.03 16.07
C VAL A 116 -8.43 14.41 17.54
N ARG A 117 -7.84 15.53 17.97
CA ARG A 117 -8.38 16.28 19.10
C ARG A 117 -9.30 17.32 18.49
N GLU A 118 -10.59 17.04 18.57
CA GLU A 118 -11.63 18.04 18.43
C GLU A 118 -11.24 19.26 19.27
N GLY A 119 -11.36 20.44 18.67
CA GLY A 119 -11.34 21.68 19.43
C GLY A 119 -12.46 21.65 20.46
N GLY A 120 -12.10 21.81 21.73
CA GLY A 120 -13.01 22.08 22.82
C GLY A 120 -12.42 23.20 23.66
N GLU A 121 -12.89 24.42 23.42
CA GLU A 121 -12.72 25.57 24.31
C GLU A 121 -13.29 25.31 25.72
N GLY A 122 -12.70 25.96 26.73
CA GLY A 122 -13.28 26.16 28.06
C GLY A 122 -12.76 25.16 29.10
N LYS A 123 -12.09 25.58 30.18
CA LYS A 123 -12.27 26.76 31.03
C LYS A 123 -10.97 27.13 31.73
#